data_AF-A0A2D5JNM5-F1
#
_entry.id   AF-A0A2D5JNM5-F1
#
_cell.length_a   1.000
_cell.length_b   1.000
_cell.length_c   1.000
_cell.angle_alpha   90.00
_cell.angle_beta   90.00
_cell.angle_gamma   90.00
#
_symmetry.space_group_name_H-M   'P 1'
#
loop_
_entity.id
_entity.type
_entity.pdbx_description
1 polymer ?
#
loop_
_entity_poly.entity_id
_entity_poly.type
_entity_poly.pdbx_seq_one_letter_code
_entity_poly.pdbx_strand_id
1 'polypeptide(L)'
;MKKAITIFIGILLLQSCNNSEKSIYEGSWIDKKNEMIQVSILFENESYWLKDFNGTYLIQEDEGNYYVTIDAKKFPIAIRKESIYFLKNEFIPESKSLKKQFVGLWKNQTGNLWFHIKNSNGGIIWDIKEGSKTYVSYYPKITKSGFTFTYHNEDILFVLENNTITDSKGVKYTRI
;
A
#
# COMPACT_ATOMS: atom_id res chain seq x y z
N MET A 1 -49.12 37.87 -43.53
CA MET A 1 -48.03 37.03 -44.08
C MET A 1 -47.05 36.70 -42.98
N LYS A 2 -46.75 35.41 -42.83
CA LYS A 2 -45.93 34.79 -41.78
C LYS A 2 -44.47 35.22 -41.89
N LYS A 3 -43.82 35.55 -40.78
CA LYS A 3 -42.38 35.32 -40.59
C LYS A 3 -42.15 34.76 -39.19
N ALA A 4 -42.03 33.44 -39.11
CA ALA A 4 -41.52 32.76 -37.93
C ALA A 4 -40.03 33.06 -37.82
N ILE A 5 -39.60 33.58 -36.68
CA ILE A 5 -38.19 33.70 -36.33
C ILE A 5 -37.83 32.42 -35.59
N THR A 6 -37.20 31.49 -36.30
CA THR A 6 -36.61 30.29 -35.71
C THR A 6 -35.19 30.66 -35.27
N ILE A 7 -34.98 30.82 -33.96
CA ILE A 7 -33.63 30.92 -33.38
C ILE A 7 -33.10 29.51 -33.23
N PHE A 8 -32.08 29.17 -34.02
CA PHE A 8 -31.35 27.91 -33.94
C PHE A 8 -30.30 28.06 -32.82
N ILE A 9 -30.59 27.52 -31.64
CA ILE A 9 -29.57 27.36 -30.58
C ILE A 9 -28.74 26.14 -30.98
N GLY A 10 -27.59 26.40 -31.61
CA GLY A 10 -26.58 25.38 -31.84
C GLY A 10 -25.93 25.02 -30.51
N ILE A 11 -26.41 23.96 -29.87
CA ILE A 11 -25.68 23.30 -28.78
C ILE A 11 -24.50 22.59 -29.44
N LEU A 12 -23.31 23.19 -29.35
CA LEU A 12 -22.06 22.46 -29.53
C LEU A 12 -21.98 21.43 -28.39
N LEU A 13 -22.48 20.23 -28.63
CA LEU A 13 -22.09 19.05 -27.86
C LEU A 13 -20.63 18.76 -28.22
N LEU A 14 -19.72 19.43 -27.51
CA LEU A 14 -18.37 18.89 -27.33
C LEU A 14 -18.57 17.54 -26.66
N GLN A 15 -18.52 16.48 -27.46
CA GLN A 15 -18.27 15.13 -26.98
C GLN A 15 -16.95 15.23 -26.20
N SER A 16 -17.03 15.27 -24.87
CA SER A 16 -15.89 14.87 -24.07
C SER A 16 -15.62 13.43 -24.49
N CYS A 17 -14.59 13.22 -25.30
CA CYS A 17 -13.97 11.91 -25.36
C CYS A 17 -13.73 11.52 -23.90
N ASN A 18 -14.46 10.51 -23.43
CA ASN A 18 -14.06 9.74 -22.27
C ASN A 18 -12.73 9.08 -22.65
N ASN A 19 -11.65 9.85 -22.60
CA ASN A 19 -10.37 9.30 -22.25
C ASN A 19 -10.64 8.66 -20.89
N SER A 20 -10.69 7.33 -20.85
CA SER A 20 -10.49 6.65 -19.59
C SER A 20 -9.10 7.09 -19.14
N GLU A 21 -9.04 8.17 -18.35
CA GLU A 21 -7.79 8.71 -17.84
C GLU A 21 -7.09 7.54 -17.17
N LYS A 22 -5.97 7.11 -17.76
CA LYS A 22 -4.95 6.39 -17.01
C LYS A 22 -4.41 7.42 -16.02
N SER A 23 -5.15 7.68 -14.94
CA SER A 23 -4.68 8.57 -13.90
C SER A 23 -3.59 7.84 -13.14
N ILE A 24 -2.45 8.50 -13.00
CA ILE A 24 -1.41 8.01 -12.12
C ILE A 24 -1.91 8.24 -10.69
N TYR A 25 -2.12 7.16 -9.96
CA TYR A 25 -2.63 7.24 -8.60
C TYR A 25 -1.52 7.70 -7.65
N GLU A 26 -1.72 8.87 -7.06
CA GLU A 26 -0.87 9.38 -5.98
C GLU A 26 -0.94 8.47 -4.75
N GLY A 27 0.14 8.46 -3.98
CA GLY A 27 0.19 7.81 -2.68
C GLY A 27 1.42 6.93 -2.49
N SER A 28 1.43 6.21 -1.36
CA SER A 28 2.47 5.25 -0.99
C SER A 28 2.14 3.86 -1.50
N TRP A 29 3.15 3.21 -2.04
CA TRP A 29 3.07 1.88 -2.62
C TRP A 29 4.18 1.01 -2.07
N ILE A 30 3.88 -0.26 -1.82
CA ILE A 30 4.82 -1.19 -1.19
C ILE A 30 4.92 -2.47 -2.00
N ASP A 31 6.11 -3.05 -2.11
CA ASP A 31 6.30 -4.27 -2.90
C ASP A 31 5.44 -5.39 -2.34
N LYS A 32 4.63 -6.01 -3.18
CA LYS A 32 3.63 -6.99 -2.76
C LYS A 32 4.25 -8.27 -2.19
N LYS A 33 5.49 -8.58 -2.58
CA LYS A 33 6.11 -9.87 -2.28
C LYS A 33 6.63 -9.93 -0.84
N ASN A 34 7.36 -8.91 -0.42
CA ASN A 34 8.03 -8.87 0.89
C ASN A 34 7.59 -7.68 1.75
N GLU A 35 6.88 -6.72 1.16
CA GLU A 35 6.45 -5.47 1.78
C GLU A 35 7.61 -4.65 2.38
N MET A 36 8.80 -4.73 1.81
CA MET A 36 10.04 -4.09 2.30
C MET A 36 10.40 -2.80 1.56
N ILE A 37 10.17 -2.76 0.25
CA ILE A 37 10.51 -1.66 -0.63
C ILE A 37 9.27 -0.79 -0.78
N GLN A 38 9.42 0.49 -0.47
CA GLN A 38 8.37 1.48 -0.63
C GLN A 38 8.75 2.45 -1.76
N VAL A 39 7.76 2.80 -2.57
CA VAL A 39 7.81 3.92 -3.51
C VAL A 39 6.60 4.81 -3.28
N SER A 40 6.71 6.08 -3.64
CA SER A 40 5.59 7.02 -3.59
C SER A 40 5.42 7.69 -4.94
N ILE A 41 4.17 7.91 -5.33
CA ILE A 41 3.82 8.80 -6.43
C ILE A 41 3.27 10.09 -5.84
N LEU A 42 3.88 11.20 -6.23
CA LEU A 42 3.58 12.55 -5.76
C LEU A 42 3.16 13.41 -6.95
N PHE A 43 2.16 14.27 -6.79
CA PHE A 43 1.84 15.31 -7.77
C PHE A 43 2.32 16.67 -7.26
N GLU A 44 3.36 17.22 -7.91
CA GLU A 44 4.00 18.47 -7.53
C GLU A 44 4.37 19.27 -8.79
N ASN A 45 4.09 20.58 -8.78
CA ASN A 45 4.37 21.48 -9.90
C ASN A 45 3.79 20.98 -11.23
N GLU A 46 2.50 20.60 -11.22
CA GLU A 46 1.77 20.09 -12.39
C GLU A 46 2.36 18.81 -13.00
N SER A 47 3.20 18.09 -12.25
CA SER A 47 3.91 16.90 -12.72
C SER A 47 3.85 15.77 -11.70
N TYR A 48 3.88 14.53 -12.19
CA TYR A 48 3.98 13.35 -11.34
C TYR A 48 5.45 12.97 -11.09
N TRP A 49 5.75 12.59 -9.85
CA TRP A 49 7.09 12.21 -9.41
C TRP A 49 7.06 10.85 -8.73
N LEU A 50 8.00 9.98 -9.07
CA LEU A 50 8.26 8.72 -8.37
C LEU A 50 9.38 8.95 -7.37
N LYS A 51 9.09 8.74 -6.09
CA LYS A 51 10.07 8.78 -5.01
C LYS A 51 10.34 7.38 -4.49
N ASP A 52 11.60 7.00 -4.40
CA ASP A 52 12.05 5.76 -3.74
C ASP A 52 13.16 6.07 -2.72
N PHE A 53 13.88 5.05 -2.25
CA PHE A 53 15.01 5.23 -1.33
C PHE A 53 16.21 5.96 -1.98
N ASN A 54 16.38 5.84 -3.29
CA ASN A 54 17.54 6.34 -4.03
C ASN A 54 17.34 7.79 -4.51
N GLY A 55 16.08 8.23 -4.68
CA GLY A 55 15.80 9.60 -5.06
C GLY A 55 14.35 9.87 -5.44
N THR A 56 14.16 11.02 -6.09
CA THR A 56 12.89 11.46 -6.65
C THR A 56 13.09 11.69 -8.14
N TYR A 57 12.24 11.08 -8.96
CA TYR A 57 12.37 11.03 -10.41
C TYR A 57 11.08 11.53 -11.07
N LEU A 58 11.22 12.41 -12.07
CA LEU A 58 10.07 12.86 -12.86
C LEU A 58 9.49 11.68 -13.64
N ILE A 59 8.18 11.45 -13.49
CA ILE A 59 7.45 10.49 -14.32
C ILE A 59 7.14 11.17 -15.65
N GLN A 60 7.66 10.59 -16.72
CA GLN A 60 7.48 11.03 -18.10
C GLN A 60 6.46 10.12 -18.79
N GLU A 61 5.74 10.67 -19.76
CA GLU A 61 4.79 9.94 -20.60
C GLU A 61 5.24 10.01 -22.07
N ASP A 62 5.23 8.87 -22.75
CA ASP A 62 5.49 8.76 -24.19
C ASP A 62 4.52 7.74 -24.79
N GLU A 63 3.71 8.19 -25.75
CA GLU A 63 2.66 7.39 -26.40
C GLU A 63 1.75 6.61 -25.42
N GLY A 64 1.38 7.22 -24.28
CA GLY A 64 0.53 6.59 -23.27
C GLY A 64 1.23 5.56 -22.37
N ASN A 65 2.57 5.55 -22.38
CA ASN A 65 3.42 4.73 -21.51
C ASN A 65 4.20 5.62 -20.54
N TYR A 66 4.16 5.26 -19.26
CA TYR A 66 4.87 5.98 -18.20
C TYR A 66 6.26 5.39 -17.97
N TYR A 67 7.24 6.24 -17.67
CA TYR A 67 8.59 5.83 -17.32
C TYR A 67 9.30 6.90 -16.47
N VAL A 68 10.39 6.52 -15.83
CA VAL A 68 11.36 7.45 -15.21
C VAL A 68 12.71 7.28 -15.87
N THR A 69 13.50 8.34 -15.93
CA THR A 69 14.87 8.29 -16.41
C THR A 69 15.83 8.32 -15.22
N ILE A 70 16.65 7.27 -15.08
CA ILE A 70 17.67 7.14 -14.03
C ILE A 70 18.99 6.81 -14.72
N ASP A 71 20.04 7.61 -14.48
CA ASP A 71 21.36 7.44 -15.11
C ASP A 71 21.30 7.27 -16.64
N ALA A 72 20.54 8.15 -17.30
CA ALA A 72 20.28 8.15 -18.74
C ALA A 72 19.59 6.88 -19.30
N LYS A 73 19.04 6.02 -18.43
CA LYS A 73 18.26 4.84 -18.82
C LYS A 73 16.78 5.05 -18.48
N LYS A 74 15.90 4.67 -19.40
CA LYS A 74 14.45 4.68 -19.19
C LYS A 74 14.02 3.41 -18.45
N PHE A 75 13.27 3.58 -17.37
CA PHE A 75 12.66 2.50 -16.60
C PHE A 75 11.14 2.62 -16.68
N PRO A 76 10.45 1.64 -17.30
CA PRO A 76 9.00 1.72 -17.49
C PRO A 76 8.25 1.57 -16.16
N ILE A 77 7.13 2.28 -16.06
CA ILE A 77 6.13 2.19 -14.99
C ILE A 77 4.83 1.71 -15.63
N ALA A 78 4.41 0.50 -15.28
CA ALA A 78 3.11 -0.01 -15.73
C ALA A 78 2.06 0.22 -14.65
N ILE A 79 1.07 1.06 -14.95
CA ILE A 79 -0.03 1.37 -14.04
C ILE A 79 -1.19 0.40 -14.30
N ARG A 80 -1.66 -0.26 -13.25
CA ARG A 80 -2.84 -1.14 -13.28
C ARG A 80 -3.86 -0.64 -12.27
N LYS A 81 -5.09 -1.16 -12.35
CA LYS A 81 -6.22 -0.74 -11.50
C LYS A 81 -5.88 -0.73 -10.00
N GLU A 82 -5.09 -1.69 -9.51
CA GLU A 82 -4.79 -1.84 -8.08
C GLU A 82 -3.31 -2.06 -7.78
N SER A 83 -2.44 -1.90 -8.78
CA SER A 83 -1.00 -2.10 -8.60
C SER A 83 -0.19 -1.31 -9.60
N ILE A 84 1.06 -1.08 -9.25
CA ILE A 84 2.06 -0.45 -10.11
C ILE A 84 3.21 -1.44 -10.30
N TYR A 85 3.71 -1.56 -11.53
CA TYR A 85 4.90 -2.36 -11.81
C TYR A 85 6.06 -1.44 -12.12
N PHE A 86 7.14 -1.57 -11.35
CA PHE A 86 8.36 -0.79 -11.48
C PHE A 86 9.57 -1.64 -11.06
N LEU A 87 10.69 -1.55 -11.79
CA LEU A 87 11.92 -2.32 -11.51
C LEU A 87 11.68 -3.82 -11.22
N LYS A 88 10.81 -4.46 -12.01
CA LYS A 88 10.43 -5.88 -11.88
C LYS A 88 9.68 -6.25 -10.58
N ASN A 89 9.22 -5.28 -9.81
CA ASN A 89 8.38 -5.49 -8.64
C ASN A 89 6.94 -5.04 -8.92
N GLU A 90 5.98 -5.82 -8.40
CA GLU A 90 4.59 -5.39 -8.29
C GLU A 90 4.43 -4.66 -6.94
N PHE A 91 3.92 -3.45 -6.98
CA PHE A 91 3.60 -2.65 -5.81
C PHE A 91 2.11 -2.52 -5.63
N ILE A 92 1.63 -2.64 -4.40
CA ILE A 92 0.24 -2.41 -4.00
C ILE A 92 0.16 -1.13 -3.17
N PRO A 93 -1.01 -0.47 -3.08
CA PRO A 93 -1.21 0.63 -2.14
C PRO A 93 -0.81 0.22 -0.73
N GLU A 94 -0.08 1.07 -0.01
CA GLU A 94 0.39 0.78 1.35
C GLU A 94 -0.78 0.46 2.30
N SER A 95 -1.95 1.08 2.08
CA SER A 95 -3.17 0.82 2.83
C SER A 95 -3.69 -0.62 2.71
N LYS A 96 -3.33 -1.33 1.64
CA LYS A 96 -3.66 -2.75 1.42
C LYS A 96 -2.58 -3.70 1.95
N SER A 97 -1.46 -3.19 2.49
CA SER A 97 -0.36 -4.04 2.94
C SER A 97 -0.74 -4.83 4.19
N LEU A 98 -0.24 -6.06 4.29
CA LEU A 98 -0.41 -6.93 5.44
C LEU A 98 0.23 -6.28 6.68
N LYS A 99 1.44 -5.72 6.55
CA LYS A 99 2.11 -5.01 7.65
C LYS A 99 1.23 -3.90 8.19
N LYS A 100 0.68 -3.04 7.32
CA LYS A 100 -0.17 -1.91 7.71
C LYS A 100 -1.43 -2.38 8.43
N GLN A 101 -2.02 -3.49 7.99
CA GLN A 101 -3.21 -4.06 8.61
C GLN A 101 -2.93 -4.59 10.03
N PHE A 102 -1.73 -5.12 10.31
CA PHE A 102 -1.35 -5.63 11.63
C PHE A 102 -0.87 -4.53 12.60
N VAL A 103 -0.35 -3.40 12.12
CA VAL A 103 0.12 -2.30 12.99
C VAL A 103 -0.98 -1.86 13.97
N GLY A 104 -0.63 -1.75 15.24
CA GLY A 104 -1.55 -1.33 16.31
C GLY A 104 -1.24 -1.97 17.66
N LEU A 105 -2.09 -1.64 18.63
CA LEU A 105 -2.12 -2.28 19.95
C LEU A 105 -3.18 -3.38 19.95
N TRP A 106 -2.79 -4.55 20.43
CA TRP A 106 -3.66 -5.73 20.50
C TRP A 106 -3.57 -6.35 21.89
N LYS A 107 -4.67 -6.95 22.34
CA LYS A 107 -4.71 -7.77 23.54
C LYS A 107 -5.38 -9.10 23.26
N ASN A 108 -4.94 -10.15 23.93
CA ASN A 108 -5.67 -11.41 23.94
C ASN A 108 -6.95 -11.30 24.79
N GLN A 109 -7.80 -12.32 24.68
CA GLN A 109 -9.08 -12.37 25.40
C GLN A 109 -8.94 -12.29 26.93
N THR A 110 -7.85 -12.81 27.50
CA THR A 110 -7.64 -12.77 28.96
C THR A 110 -7.07 -11.44 29.45
N GLY A 111 -6.59 -10.58 28.54
CA GLY A 111 -5.94 -9.32 28.89
C GLY A 111 -4.53 -9.48 29.48
N ASN A 112 -3.96 -10.68 29.47
CA ASN A 112 -2.62 -10.94 30.01
C ASN A 112 -1.51 -10.89 28.96
N LEU A 113 -1.85 -10.77 27.67
CA LEU A 113 -0.88 -10.70 26.59
C LEU A 113 -1.21 -9.52 25.68
N TRP A 114 -0.25 -8.61 25.52
CA TRP A 114 -0.36 -7.46 24.63
C TRP A 114 0.67 -7.51 23.52
N PHE A 115 0.26 -7.11 22.33
CA PHE A 115 1.16 -6.84 21.21
C PHE A 115 1.10 -5.35 20.88
N HIS A 116 2.27 -4.72 20.79
CA HIS A 116 2.45 -3.44 20.15
C HIS A 116 3.20 -3.67 18.84
N ILE A 117 2.45 -3.62 17.75
CA ILE A 117 2.95 -3.92 16.41
C ILE A 117 3.21 -2.62 15.68
N LYS A 118 4.45 -2.43 15.22
CA LYS A 118 4.91 -1.20 14.58
C LYS A 118 5.78 -1.48 13.35
N ASN A 119 5.69 -0.63 12.35
CA ASN A 119 6.65 -0.61 11.24
C ASN A 119 7.95 0.04 11.71
N SER A 120 9.09 -0.51 11.30
CA SER A 120 10.41 0.04 11.63
C SER A 120 11.41 -0.32 10.54
N ASN A 121 12.02 0.71 9.91
CA ASN A 121 13.04 0.56 8.87
C ASN A 121 12.65 -0.42 7.74
N GLY A 122 11.41 -0.32 7.24
CA GLY A 122 10.85 -1.24 6.23
C GLY A 122 10.45 -2.62 6.76
N GLY A 123 10.92 -3.00 7.95
CA GLY A 123 10.47 -4.17 8.69
C GLY A 123 9.22 -3.92 9.52
N ILE A 124 8.79 -4.96 10.24
CA ILE A 124 7.75 -4.91 11.25
C ILE A 124 8.31 -5.48 12.55
N ILE A 125 8.02 -4.83 13.68
CA ILE A 125 8.46 -5.24 15.02
C ILE A 125 7.21 -5.48 15.85
N TRP A 126 7.21 -6.57 16.60
CA TRP A 126 6.17 -6.92 17.55
C TRP A 126 6.75 -6.85 18.95
N ASP A 127 6.41 -5.81 19.69
CA ASP A 127 6.74 -5.72 21.11
C ASP A 127 5.66 -6.45 21.90
N ILE A 128 6.04 -7.53 22.59
CA ILE A 128 5.13 -8.41 23.31
C ILE A 128 5.30 -8.22 24.80
N LYS A 129 4.18 -8.08 25.52
CA LYS A 129 4.14 -7.99 26.98
C LYS A 129 3.21 -9.04 27.57
N GLU A 130 3.72 -9.81 28.52
CA GLU A 130 2.94 -10.75 29.32
C GLU A 130 2.73 -10.21 30.75
N GLY A 131 1.48 -9.99 31.16
CA GLY A 131 1.12 -9.54 32.51
C GLY A 131 1.89 -8.29 32.95
N SER A 132 2.61 -8.37 34.07
CA SER A 132 3.42 -7.25 34.58
C SER A 132 4.85 -7.18 34.01
N LYS A 133 5.23 -8.10 33.10
CA LYS A 133 6.60 -8.15 32.55
C LYS A 133 6.91 -6.94 31.66
N THR A 134 8.19 -6.75 31.35
CA THR A 134 8.63 -5.79 30.34
C THR A 134 8.30 -6.27 28.93
N TYR A 135 8.29 -5.33 27.97
CA TYR A 135 8.14 -5.67 26.56
C TYR A 135 9.39 -6.38 26.04
N VAL A 136 9.18 -7.39 25.20
CA VAL A 136 10.23 -8.09 24.44
C VAL A 136 9.92 -7.94 22.96
N SER A 137 10.90 -7.50 22.17
CA SER A 137 10.74 -7.28 20.74
C SER A 137 10.98 -8.56 19.93
N TYR A 138 10.09 -8.82 18.99
CA TYR A 138 10.18 -9.91 18.02
C TYR A 138 10.20 -9.36 16.59
N TYR A 139 10.93 -10.06 15.72
CA TYR A 139 11.14 -9.69 14.31
C TYR A 139 10.54 -10.78 13.41
N PRO A 140 9.23 -10.72 13.14
CA PRO A 140 8.55 -11.80 12.43
C PRO A 140 8.90 -11.83 10.95
N LYS A 141 8.76 -13.03 10.38
CA LYS A 141 8.82 -13.25 8.94
C LYS A 141 7.42 -13.11 8.36
N ILE A 142 7.30 -12.36 7.27
CA ILE A 142 6.05 -12.26 6.49
C ILE A 142 5.77 -13.60 5.78
N THR A 143 4.50 -13.97 5.74
CA THR A 143 3.99 -15.13 5.00
C THR A 143 2.89 -14.68 4.04
N LYS A 144 2.28 -15.61 3.30
CA LYS A 144 1.19 -15.26 2.38
C LYS A 144 -0.07 -14.71 3.08
N SER A 145 -0.31 -15.09 4.33
CA SER A 145 -1.55 -14.79 5.06
C SER A 145 -1.34 -14.07 6.40
N GLY A 146 -0.09 -13.89 6.82
CA GLY A 146 0.20 -13.46 8.19
C GLY A 146 1.68 -13.32 8.49
N PHE A 147 2.01 -13.39 9.77
CA PHE A 147 3.37 -13.26 10.30
C PHE A 147 3.73 -14.46 11.15
N THR A 148 4.98 -14.91 11.08
CA THR A 148 5.47 -16.03 11.90
C THR A 148 6.73 -15.65 12.67
N PHE A 149 6.83 -16.10 13.91
CA PHE A 149 8.05 -16.01 14.72
C PHE A 149 8.06 -17.08 15.81
N THR A 150 9.26 -17.43 16.29
CA THR A 150 9.43 -18.37 17.39
C THR A 150 9.08 -17.70 18.72
N TYR A 151 8.14 -18.28 19.44
CA TYR A 151 7.68 -17.83 20.75
C TYR A 151 7.54 -19.03 21.68
N HIS A 152 8.19 -19.00 22.86
CA HIS A 152 8.26 -20.14 23.78
C HIS A 152 8.70 -21.47 23.11
N ASN A 153 9.77 -21.41 22.30
CA ASN A 153 10.35 -22.53 21.55
C ASN A 153 9.46 -23.16 20.46
N GLU A 154 8.39 -22.47 20.06
CA GLU A 154 7.52 -22.92 18.97
C GLU A 154 7.34 -21.83 17.93
N ASP A 155 7.29 -22.20 16.66
CA ASP A 155 6.95 -21.26 15.59
C ASP A 155 5.45 -21.03 15.58
N ILE A 156 5.05 -19.79 15.89
CA ILE A 156 3.65 -19.38 15.94
C ILE A 156 3.34 -18.53 14.72
N LEU A 157 2.30 -18.93 13.98
CA LEU A 157 1.75 -18.16 12.87
C LEU A 157 0.59 -17.29 13.37
N PHE A 158 0.56 -16.04 12.97
CA PHE A 158 -0.49 -15.07 13.29
C PHE A 158 -1.18 -14.61 12.02
N VAL A 159 -2.48 -14.83 11.92
CA VAL A 159 -3.32 -14.46 10.76
C VAL A 159 -4.34 -13.43 11.21
N LEU A 160 -4.64 -12.44 10.35
CA LEU A 160 -5.64 -11.40 10.62
C LEU A 160 -6.88 -11.63 9.76
N GLU A 161 -8.01 -11.86 10.41
CA GLU A 161 -9.31 -12.02 9.77
C GLU A 161 -10.35 -11.21 10.54
N ASN A 162 -11.19 -10.43 9.84
CA ASN A 162 -12.26 -9.65 10.46
C ASN A 162 -11.81 -8.81 11.67
N ASN A 163 -10.68 -8.11 11.52
CA ASN A 163 -10.05 -7.28 12.57
C ASN A 163 -9.70 -8.04 13.87
N THR A 164 -9.47 -9.35 13.77
CA THR A 164 -9.02 -10.22 14.86
C THR A 164 -7.76 -10.96 14.43
N ILE A 165 -6.67 -10.84 15.19
CA ILE A 165 -5.51 -11.69 15.00
C ILE A 165 -5.80 -13.03 15.67
N THR A 166 -5.55 -14.14 14.98
CA THR A 166 -5.60 -15.49 15.55
C THR A 166 -4.24 -16.14 15.37
N ASP A 167 -3.69 -16.69 16.46
CA ASP A 167 -2.46 -17.46 16.39
C ASP A 167 -2.72 -18.93 15.99
N SER A 168 -1.66 -19.68 15.63
CA SER A 168 -1.76 -21.09 15.24
C SER A 168 -2.24 -22.02 16.37
N LYS A 169 -2.31 -21.53 17.61
CA LYS A 169 -2.87 -22.24 18.77
C LYS A 169 -4.35 -21.91 19.01
N GLY A 170 -4.93 -21.01 18.21
CA GLY A 170 -6.32 -20.58 18.30
C GLY A 170 -6.55 -19.43 19.29
N VAL A 171 -5.50 -18.83 19.85
CA VAL A 171 -5.62 -17.64 20.72
C VAL A 171 -5.99 -16.44 19.86
N LYS A 172 -7.02 -15.71 20.30
CA LYS A 172 -7.54 -14.53 19.59
C LYS A 172 -7.11 -13.24 20.25
N TYR A 173 -6.82 -12.24 19.43
CA TYR A 173 -6.40 -10.92 19.85
C TYR A 173 -7.26 -9.85 19.17
N THR A 174 -7.74 -8.92 19.98
CA THR A 174 -8.56 -7.79 19.55
C THR A 174 -7.75 -6.51 19.65
N ARG A 175 -7.94 -5.62 18.67
CA ARG A 175 -7.37 -4.28 18.66
C ARG A 175 -7.90 -3.46 19.85
N ILE A 176 -7.05 -2.58 20.39
CA ILE A 176 -7.36 -1.63 21.48
C ILE A 176 -7.40 -0.22 20.91
#